data_AF-A0A2V5UV06-F1
#
_entry.id   AF-A0A2V5UV06-F1
#
_cell.length_a   1.000
_cell.length_b   1.000
_cell.length_c   1.000
_cell.angle_alpha   90.00
_cell.angle_beta   90.00
_cell.angle_gamma   90.00
#
_symmetry.space_group_name_H-M   'P 1'
#
loop_
_entity.id
_entity.type
_entity.pdbx_description
1 polymer ?
#
loop_
_entity_poly.entity_id
_entity_poly.type
_entity_poly.pdbx_seq_one_letter_code
_entity_poly.pdbx_strand_id
1 'polypeptide(L)'
;MYRVRLVKFFCAALLFSMVNLKAAPAGPSPTITFPLSTAQKWILSNGLTIIVQEDRSAPVASVQAWCATGSVYEDQHLGAGLSHILEHMLFKGTKTRSTNQIAQKIQDVGGYINAYTSFDRTVFWIDVPKDGVPTALDILADAMMNSTLPPEEYQKEQEVIRREFA
;
A
#
# COMPACT_ATOMS: atom_id res chain seq x y z
N MET A 1 -86.66 4.52 25.26
CA MET A 1 -86.44 5.91 25.75
C MET A 1 -85.89 5.86 27.15
N TYR A 2 -84.58 6.02 27.36
CA TYR A 2 -83.99 6.53 28.60
C TYR A 2 -82.63 7.17 28.26
N ARG A 3 -82.54 8.49 28.44
CA ARG A 3 -81.35 9.32 28.31
C ARG A 3 -80.64 9.32 29.67
N VAL A 4 -79.33 9.10 29.73
CA VAL A 4 -78.50 9.52 30.88
C VAL A 4 -77.19 10.16 30.38
N ARG A 5 -76.80 11.20 31.13
CA ARG A 5 -75.86 12.29 30.86
C ARG A 5 -74.38 11.92 30.92
N LEU A 6 -73.62 12.62 30.07
CA LEU A 6 -72.32 13.27 30.28
C LEU A 6 -71.56 12.98 31.58
N VAL A 7 -70.30 12.56 31.44
CA VAL A 7 -69.22 12.90 32.38
C VAL A 7 -68.09 13.55 31.57
N LYS A 8 -67.78 14.80 31.93
CA LYS A 8 -66.67 15.60 31.42
C LYS A 8 -65.38 15.05 32.00
N PHE A 9 -64.44 14.61 31.16
CA PHE A 9 -63.05 14.40 31.58
C PHE A 9 -62.24 15.68 31.29
N PHE A 10 -61.88 16.36 32.37
CA PHE A 10 -60.79 17.33 32.42
C PHE A 10 -59.48 16.59 32.76
N CYS A 11 -58.34 17.24 32.50
CA CYS A 11 -56.94 16.84 32.75
C CYS A 11 -56.26 16.12 31.58
N ALA A 12 -55.07 16.50 31.10
CA ALA A 12 -54.13 17.54 31.54
C ALA A 12 -53.28 17.97 30.32
N ALA A 13 -52.99 19.27 30.21
CA ALA A 13 -52.00 19.76 29.26
C ALA A 13 -50.60 19.34 29.76
N LEU A 14 -49.96 18.40 29.07
CA LEU A 14 -48.54 18.13 29.24
C LEU A 14 -47.76 19.32 28.66
N LEU A 15 -47.31 20.21 29.55
CA LEU A 15 -46.28 21.19 29.26
C LEU A 15 -44.99 20.44 28.92
N PHE A 16 -44.70 20.32 27.63
CA PHE A 16 -43.37 19.96 27.16
C PHE A 16 -42.40 21.05 27.60
N SER A 17 -41.64 20.81 28.66
CA SER A 17 -40.48 21.63 28.98
C SER A 17 -39.47 21.39 27.85
N MET A 18 -39.33 22.35 26.94
CA MET A 18 -38.21 22.38 26.00
C MET A 18 -36.94 22.62 26.82
N VAL A 19 -36.27 21.54 27.20
CA VAL A 19 -34.88 21.61 27.66
C VAL A 19 -34.09 22.15 26.48
N ASN A 20 -33.67 23.42 26.58
CA ASN A 20 -32.71 24.00 25.67
C ASN A 20 -31.38 23.29 25.89
N LEU A 21 -31.16 22.20 25.15
CA LEU A 21 -29.89 21.51 25.09
C LEU A 21 -28.94 22.39 24.25
N LYS A 22 -28.40 23.45 24.87
CA LYS A 22 -27.29 24.20 24.28
C LYS A 22 -26.15 23.19 24.10
N ALA A 23 -25.80 22.88 22.85
CA ALA A 23 -24.65 22.05 22.55
C ALA A 23 -23.43 22.62 23.29
N ALA A 24 -22.75 21.78 24.07
CA ALA A 24 -21.50 22.17 24.69
C ALA A 24 -20.53 22.62 23.58
N PRO A 25 -19.73 23.68 23.80
CA PRO A 25 -18.72 24.08 22.83
C PRO A 25 -17.83 22.87 22.55
N ALA A 26 -17.58 22.58 21.26
CA ALA A 26 -16.67 21.51 20.88
C ALA A 26 -15.33 21.76 21.57
N GLY A 27 -14.93 20.82 22.44
CA GLY A 27 -13.59 20.85 23.03
C GLY A 27 -12.53 20.82 21.94
N PRO A 28 -11.31 21.32 22.19
CA PRO A 28 -10.24 21.25 21.21
C PRO A 28 -10.06 19.80 20.77
N SER A 29 -10.16 19.57 19.46
CA SER A 29 -9.91 18.24 18.89
C SER A 29 -8.49 17.81 19.27
N PRO A 30 -8.29 16.54 19.64
CA PRO A 30 -6.95 16.05 19.93
C PRO A 30 -6.07 16.31 18.72
N THR A 31 -5.04 17.14 18.92
CA THR A 31 -4.06 17.40 17.87
C THR A 31 -3.13 16.20 17.82
N ILE A 32 -3.28 15.38 16.78
CA ILE A 32 -2.35 14.28 16.52
C ILE A 32 -1.00 14.93 16.19
N THR A 33 -0.05 14.80 17.10
CA THR A 33 1.31 15.30 16.90
C THR A 33 2.15 14.15 16.40
N PHE A 34 2.63 14.25 15.16
CA PHE A 34 3.57 13.28 14.61
C PHE A 34 4.99 13.62 15.06
N PRO A 35 5.83 12.61 15.36
CA PRO A 35 7.24 12.86 15.62
C PRO A 35 7.88 13.50 14.38
N LEU A 36 8.84 14.39 14.60
CA LEU A 36 9.62 14.97 13.52
C LEU A 36 10.36 13.83 12.80
N SER A 37 10.11 13.67 11.51
CA SER A 37 10.83 12.71 10.67
C SER A 37 12.25 13.21 10.45
N THR A 38 13.23 12.32 10.59
CA THR A 38 14.62 12.56 10.20
C THR A 38 14.91 12.14 8.76
N ALA A 39 13.88 11.72 8.01
CA ALA A 39 14.02 11.33 6.62
C ALA A 39 14.43 12.52 5.75
N GLN A 40 15.40 12.28 4.87
CA GLN A 40 15.83 13.24 3.87
C GLN A 40 15.17 12.89 2.53
N LYS A 41 14.73 13.93 1.80
CA LYS A 41 14.06 13.79 0.51
C LYS A 41 14.79 14.60 -0.55
N TRP A 42 15.02 13.98 -1.70
CA TRP A 42 15.53 14.63 -2.91
C TRP A 42 14.61 14.32 -4.09
N ILE A 43 14.57 15.25 -5.04
CA ILE A 43 13.90 15.07 -6.32
C ILE A 43 14.98 15.26 -7.39
N LEU A 44 15.25 14.21 -8.15
CA LEU A 44 16.22 14.25 -9.24
C LEU A 44 15.67 15.04 -10.43
N SER A 45 16.55 15.44 -11.36
CA SER A 45 16.16 16.19 -12.56
C SER A 45 15.18 15.44 -13.47
N ASN A 46 15.16 14.11 -13.40
CA ASN A 46 14.20 13.25 -14.12
C ASN A 46 12.86 13.05 -13.38
N GLY A 47 12.65 13.71 -12.23
CA GLY A 47 11.44 13.61 -11.42
C GLY A 47 11.42 12.45 -10.41
N LEU A 48 12.43 11.57 -10.39
CA LEU A 48 12.50 10.50 -9.40
C LEU A 48 12.66 11.09 -7.99
N THR A 49 11.79 10.67 -7.08
CA THR A 49 11.88 11.03 -5.66
C THR A 49 12.70 9.99 -4.92
N ILE A 50 13.73 10.43 -4.20
CA ILE A 50 14.55 9.61 -3.31
C ILE A 50 14.23 10.01 -1.88
N ILE A 51 13.91 9.03 -1.04
CA ILE A 51 13.70 9.22 0.41
C ILE A 51 14.67 8.30 1.14
N VAL A 52 15.45 8.86 2.06
CA VAL A 52 16.37 8.10 2.91
C VAL A 52 16.05 8.39 4.37
N GLN A 53 15.70 7.34 5.11
CA GLN A 53 15.55 7.36 6.55
C GLN A 53 16.73 6.61 7.15
N GLU A 54 17.67 7.33 7.74
CA GLU A 54 18.80 6.69 8.42
C GLU A 54 18.34 6.16 9.78
N ASP A 55 18.56 4.87 10.01
CA ASP A 55 18.44 4.23 11.31
C ASP A 55 19.68 3.34 11.52
N ARG A 56 20.39 3.56 12.62
CA ARG A 56 21.61 2.81 12.99
C ARG A 56 21.35 1.78 14.10
N SER A 57 20.09 1.51 14.43
CA SER A 57 19.69 0.54 15.46
C SER A 57 20.09 -0.89 15.12
N ALA A 58 20.18 -1.24 13.84
CA ALA A 58 20.60 -2.55 13.34
C ALA A 58 21.43 -2.42 12.05
N PRO A 59 22.38 -3.35 11.79
CA PRO A 59 23.23 -3.33 10.59
C PRO A 59 22.51 -3.92 9.37
N VAL A 60 21.28 -3.51 9.11
CA VAL A 60 20.44 -3.94 8.00
C VAL A 60 19.84 -2.72 7.30
N ALA A 61 19.39 -2.90 6.05
CA ALA A 61 18.76 -1.86 5.27
C ALA A 61 17.70 -2.46 4.34
N SER A 62 16.70 -1.65 4.01
CA SER A 62 15.66 -1.97 3.03
C SER A 62 15.79 -1.00 1.86
N VAL A 63 15.99 -1.52 0.65
CA VAL A 63 16.01 -0.73 -0.59
C VAL A 63 14.68 -0.97 -1.30
N GLN A 64 13.93 0.10 -1.55
CA GLN A 64 12.54 0.00 -2.05
C GLN A 64 12.32 0.86 -3.29
N ALA A 65 11.50 0.36 -4.21
CA ALA A 65 10.96 1.08 -5.34
C ALA A 65 9.44 1.14 -5.20
N TRP A 66 8.90 2.36 -5.18
CA TRP A 66 7.49 2.64 -5.01
C TRP A 66 6.92 3.20 -6.30
N CYS A 67 6.01 2.46 -6.92
CA CYS A 67 5.29 2.89 -8.12
C CYS A 67 3.91 3.39 -7.70
N ALA A 68 3.58 4.64 -8.05
CA ALA A 68 2.26 5.24 -7.83
C ALA A 68 1.24 4.76 -8.87
N THR A 69 1.14 3.44 -9.04
CA THR A 69 0.17 2.76 -9.89
C THR A 69 -0.17 1.40 -9.27
N GLY A 70 -1.38 0.90 -9.53
CA GLY A 70 -1.95 -0.31 -8.96
C GLY A 70 -3.27 -0.63 -9.65
N SER A 71 -4.04 -1.57 -9.11
CA SER A 71 -5.21 -2.12 -9.81
C SER A 71 -6.31 -1.10 -10.14
N VAL A 72 -6.39 0.03 -9.44
CA VAL A 72 -7.39 1.09 -9.73
C VAL A 72 -7.08 1.87 -11.01
N TYR A 73 -5.84 1.80 -11.49
CA TYR A 73 -5.37 2.52 -12.68
C TYR A 73 -5.35 1.65 -13.94
N GLU A 74 -5.79 0.40 -13.85
CA GLU A 74 -5.86 -0.51 -15.00
C GLU A 74 -6.94 -0.04 -15.99
N ASP A 75 -6.60 -0.04 -17.28
CA ASP A 75 -7.54 0.38 -18.32
C ASP A 75 -8.70 -0.61 -18.41
N GLN A 76 -9.91 -0.08 -18.57
CA GLN A 76 -11.15 -0.86 -18.72
C GLN A 76 -11.08 -1.93 -19.82
N HIS A 77 -10.23 -1.75 -20.84
CA HIS A 77 -10.08 -2.69 -21.95
C HIS A 77 -8.91 -3.67 -21.80
N LEU A 78 -8.03 -3.47 -20.80
CA LEU A 78 -6.91 -4.39 -20.50
C LEU A 78 -7.33 -5.53 -19.55
N GLY A 79 -8.49 -5.40 -18.90
CA GLY A 79 -8.97 -6.34 -17.90
C GLY A 79 -8.38 -6.07 -16.51
N ALA A 80 -8.68 -6.97 -15.56
CA ALA A 80 -8.20 -6.87 -14.18
C ALA A 80 -7.00 -7.79 -13.94
N GLY A 81 -6.06 -7.34 -13.09
CA GLY A 81 -4.93 -8.14 -12.60
C GLY A 81 -3.61 -7.88 -13.32
N LEU A 82 -3.53 -6.87 -14.19
CA LEU A 82 -2.32 -6.51 -14.93
C LEU A 82 -1.19 -6.06 -13.99
N SER A 83 -1.51 -5.30 -12.95
CA SER A 83 -0.56 -4.82 -11.97
C SER A 83 0.01 -5.98 -11.16
N HIS A 84 -0.84 -6.93 -10.79
CA HIS A 84 -0.43 -8.12 -10.02
C HIS A 84 0.44 -9.07 -10.85
N ILE A 85 0.08 -9.35 -12.11
CA ILE A 85 0.96 -10.17 -12.96
C ILE A 85 2.28 -9.46 -13.26
N LEU A 86 2.29 -8.13 -13.43
CA LEU A 86 3.54 -7.38 -13.61
C LEU A 86 4.44 -7.49 -12.39
N GLU A 87 3.86 -7.45 -11.18
CA GLU A 87 4.59 -7.66 -9.94
C GLU A 87 5.32 -9.02 -9.93
N HIS A 88 4.62 -10.09 -10.25
CA HIS A 88 5.20 -11.44 -10.36
C HIS A 88 6.31 -11.51 -11.40
N MET A 89 6.15 -10.77 -12.50
CA MET A 89 7.05 -10.84 -13.65
C MET A 89 8.30 -9.98 -13.53
N LEU A 90 8.31 -8.93 -12.69
CA LEU A 90 9.40 -7.95 -12.65
C LEU A 90 10.77 -8.62 -12.43
N PHE A 91 10.83 -9.62 -11.55
CA PHE A 91 12.05 -10.35 -11.19
C PHE A 91 12.27 -11.65 -11.98
N LYS A 92 11.49 -11.92 -13.02
CA LYS A 92 11.61 -13.14 -13.86
C LYS A 92 12.67 -13.04 -14.96
N GLY A 93 13.48 -11.99 -14.92
CA GLY A 93 14.61 -11.81 -15.81
C GLY A 93 14.72 -10.39 -16.34
N THR A 94 15.95 -9.98 -16.56
CA THR A 94 16.32 -8.71 -17.18
C THR A 94 17.20 -8.98 -18.40
N LYS A 95 17.54 -7.92 -19.13
CA LYS A 95 18.52 -8.00 -20.23
C LYS A 95 19.90 -8.53 -19.80
N THR A 96 20.23 -8.45 -18.52
CA THR A 96 21.56 -8.78 -18.00
C THR A 96 21.58 -9.98 -17.07
N ARG A 97 20.43 -10.39 -16.51
CA ARG A 97 20.34 -11.44 -15.48
C ARG A 97 19.09 -12.29 -15.66
N SER A 98 19.22 -13.61 -15.49
CA SER A 98 18.07 -14.51 -15.38
C SER A 98 17.43 -14.48 -13.99
N THR A 99 16.21 -15.02 -13.85
CA THR A 99 15.51 -15.19 -12.56
C THR A 99 16.41 -15.80 -11.49
N ASN A 100 17.10 -16.89 -11.84
CA ASN A 100 17.96 -17.60 -10.90
C ASN A 100 19.18 -16.78 -10.50
N GLN A 101 19.75 -16.00 -11.42
CA GLN A 101 20.88 -15.11 -11.10
C GLN A 101 20.47 -13.97 -10.18
N ILE A 102 19.26 -13.42 -10.37
CA ILE A 102 18.68 -12.41 -9.48
C ILE A 102 18.52 -13.00 -8.07
N ALA A 103 17.84 -14.15 -7.95
CA ALA A 103 17.62 -14.81 -6.67
C ALA A 103 18.94 -15.18 -5.97
N GLN A 104 19.88 -15.79 -6.70
CA GLN A 104 21.17 -16.22 -6.16
C GLN A 104 21.96 -15.02 -5.62
N LYS A 105 22.06 -13.94 -6.39
CA LYS A 105 22.88 -12.78 -6.00
C LYS A 105 22.34 -12.07 -4.75
N ILE A 106 21.03 -12.11 -4.54
CA ILE A 106 20.39 -11.60 -3.31
C ILE A 106 20.67 -12.54 -2.14
N GLN A 107 20.55 -13.85 -2.34
CA GLN A 107 20.84 -14.85 -1.32
C GLN A 107 22.32 -14.85 -0.90
N ASP A 108 23.25 -14.64 -1.84
CA ASP A 108 24.70 -14.58 -1.59
C ASP A 108 25.08 -13.48 -0.60
N VAL A 109 24.31 -12.39 -0.56
CA VAL A 109 24.50 -11.29 0.40
C VAL A 109 23.62 -11.42 1.65
N GLY A 110 22.93 -12.55 1.82
CA GLY A 110 22.00 -12.79 2.93
C GLY A 110 20.72 -11.95 2.83
N GLY A 111 20.35 -11.54 1.63
CA GLY A 111 19.20 -10.70 1.38
C GLY A 111 17.88 -11.45 1.21
N TYR A 112 16.80 -10.70 1.30
CA TYR A 112 15.43 -11.14 1.04
C TYR A 112 14.78 -10.16 0.06
N ILE A 113 14.03 -10.68 -0.90
CA ILE A 113 13.31 -9.88 -1.90
C ILE A 113 11.84 -10.20 -1.88
N ASN A 114 11.02 -9.17 -2.01
CA ASN A 114 9.58 -9.33 -2.11
C ASN A 114 8.93 -8.12 -2.81
N ALA A 115 7.64 -8.24 -3.09
CA ALA A 115 6.82 -7.22 -3.69
C ALA A 115 5.38 -7.32 -3.17
N TYR A 116 4.60 -6.26 -3.40
CA TYR A 116 3.14 -6.33 -3.30
C TYR A 116 2.48 -5.29 -4.19
N THR A 117 1.28 -5.62 -4.64
CA THR A 117 0.39 -4.74 -5.38
C THR A 117 -0.86 -4.43 -4.57
N SER A 118 -1.23 -3.16 -4.53
CA SER A 118 -2.45 -2.62 -3.93
C SER A 118 -3.28 -1.93 -5.02
N PHE A 119 -4.38 -1.30 -4.61
CA PHE A 119 -5.22 -0.50 -5.51
C PHE A 119 -4.44 0.66 -6.14
N ASP A 120 -3.63 1.36 -5.36
CA ASP A 120 -3.04 2.65 -5.73
C ASP A 120 -1.51 2.63 -5.87
N ARG A 121 -0.88 1.50 -5.56
CA ARG A 121 0.59 1.36 -5.57
C ARG A 121 1.02 -0.09 -5.80
N THR A 122 2.20 -0.22 -6.38
CA THR A 122 2.98 -1.47 -6.40
C THR A 122 4.35 -1.15 -5.82
N VAL A 123 4.79 -1.98 -4.88
CA VAL A 123 6.03 -1.76 -4.14
C VAL A 123 6.91 -2.99 -4.26
N PHE A 124 8.17 -2.75 -4.58
CA PHE A 124 9.22 -3.77 -4.69
C PHE A 124 10.31 -3.43 -3.69
N TRP A 125 10.80 -4.41 -2.94
CA TRP A 125 11.89 -4.17 -2.00
C TRP A 125 12.84 -5.33 -1.86
N ILE A 126 14.05 -4.99 -1.44
CA ILE A 126 15.10 -5.94 -1.07
C ILE A 126 15.64 -5.53 0.29
N ASP A 127 15.50 -6.42 1.26
CA ASP A 127 16.09 -6.29 2.59
C ASP A 127 17.44 -7.00 2.62
N VAL A 128 18.46 -6.33 3.13
CA VAL A 128 19.85 -6.82 3.14
C VAL A 128 20.58 -6.40 4.41
N PRO A 129 21.64 -7.13 4.80
CA PRO A 129 22.68 -6.58 5.67
C PRO A 129 23.27 -5.29 5.07
N LYS A 130 23.81 -4.41 5.92
CA LYS A 130 24.34 -3.09 5.50
C LYS A 130 25.30 -3.13 4.30
N ASP A 131 26.11 -4.19 4.20
CA ASP A 131 27.13 -4.33 3.16
C ASP A 131 26.53 -4.82 1.82
N GLY A 132 25.30 -5.34 1.83
CA GLY A 132 24.54 -5.78 0.66
C GLY A 132 23.76 -4.66 -0.04
N VAL A 133 23.71 -3.43 0.52
CA VAL A 133 22.97 -2.29 -0.04
C VAL A 133 23.33 -2.00 -1.51
N PRO A 134 24.62 -1.98 -1.92
CA PRO A 134 24.98 -1.77 -3.32
C PRO A 134 24.39 -2.85 -4.24
N THR A 135 24.35 -4.11 -3.78
CA THR A 135 23.78 -5.24 -4.53
C THR A 135 22.26 -5.12 -4.65
N ALA A 136 21.57 -4.77 -3.56
CA ALA A 136 20.13 -4.53 -3.57
C ALA A 136 19.76 -3.40 -4.55
N LEU A 137 20.50 -2.28 -4.52
CA LEU A 137 20.25 -1.15 -5.42
C LEU A 137 20.51 -1.49 -6.90
N ASP A 138 21.62 -2.19 -7.20
CA ASP A 138 21.96 -2.66 -8.55
C ASP A 138 20.86 -3.56 -9.13
N ILE A 139 20.42 -4.56 -8.36
CA ILE A 139 19.41 -5.51 -8.79
C ILE A 139 18.04 -4.86 -8.95
N LEU A 140 17.62 -4.05 -7.97
CA LEU A 140 16.31 -3.40 -8.03
C LEU A 140 16.26 -2.40 -9.19
N ALA A 141 17.29 -1.60 -9.40
CA ALA A 141 17.35 -0.66 -10.52
C ALA A 141 17.34 -1.38 -11.88
N ASP A 142 18.07 -2.49 -12.03
CA ASP A 142 18.06 -3.27 -13.26
C ASP A 142 16.70 -3.92 -13.53
N ALA A 143 16.05 -4.48 -12.50
CA ALA A 143 14.71 -5.06 -12.64
C ALA A 143 13.69 -3.98 -13.07
N MET A 144 13.70 -2.82 -12.41
CA MET A 144 12.79 -1.71 -12.70
C MET A 144 12.92 -1.16 -14.12
N MET A 145 14.13 -1.17 -14.71
CA MET A 145 14.40 -0.52 -15.99
C MET A 145 14.58 -1.49 -17.16
N ASN A 146 14.96 -2.74 -16.90
CA ASN A 146 15.39 -3.70 -17.92
C ASN A 146 14.71 -5.07 -17.82
N SER A 147 13.63 -5.23 -17.05
CA SER A 147 12.86 -6.48 -17.05
C SER A 147 12.39 -6.84 -18.46
N THR A 148 12.58 -8.11 -18.84
CA THR A 148 12.28 -8.60 -20.20
C THR A 148 10.93 -9.31 -20.30
N LEU A 149 10.28 -9.58 -19.16
CA LEU A 149 9.00 -10.27 -19.07
C LEU A 149 8.93 -11.54 -19.95
N PRO A 150 9.80 -12.56 -19.71
CA PRO A 150 9.92 -13.70 -20.62
C PRO A 150 8.58 -14.43 -20.81
N PRO A 151 8.13 -14.70 -22.05
CA PRO A 151 6.84 -15.34 -22.31
C PRO A 151 6.65 -16.69 -21.61
N GLU A 152 7.72 -17.46 -21.49
CA GLU A 152 7.74 -18.75 -20.80
C GLU A 152 7.56 -18.64 -19.29
N GLU A 153 8.07 -17.57 -18.68
CA GLU A 153 7.86 -17.29 -17.26
C GLU A 153 6.45 -16.73 -17.03
N TYR A 154 5.95 -15.90 -17.95
CA TYR A 154 4.58 -15.39 -17.91
C TYR A 154 3.55 -16.52 -17.84
N GLN A 155 3.67 -17.53 -18.71
CA GLN A 155 2.77 -18.68 -18.70
C GLN A 155 2.81 -19.46 -17.38
N LYS A 156 3.99 -19.60 -16.76
CA LYS A 156 4.13 -20.27 -15.46
C LYS A 156 3.50 -19.43 -14.34
N GLU A 157 3.76 -18.13 -14.31
CA GLU A 157 3.24 -17.24 -13.27
C GLU A 157 1.72 -17.11 -13.35
N GLN A 158 1.12 -17.17 -14.54
CA GLN A 158 -0.34 -17.25 -14.66
C GLN A 158 -0.94 -18.44 -13.90
N GLU A 159 -0.27 -19.61 -13.93
CA GLU A 159 -0.72 -20.80 -13.20
C GLU A 159 -0.48 -20.67 -11.70
N VAL A 160 0.60 -19.99 -11.28
CA VAL A 160 0.87 -19.68 -9.86
C VAL A 160 -0.23 -18.77 -9.33
N ILE A 161 -0.50 -17.64 -9.99
CA ILE A 161 -1.50 -16.66 -9.58
C ILE A 161 -2.90 -17.28 -9.53
N ARG A 162 -3.25 -18.16 -10.48
CA ARG A 162 -4.53 -18.89 -10.43
C ARG A 162 -4.71 -19.70 -9.15
N ARG A 163 -3.62 -20.21 -8.55
CA ARG A 163 -3.66 -20.97 -7.30
C ARG A 163 -3.70 -20.08 -6.06
N GLU A 164 -3.37 -18.80 -6.18
CA GLU A 164 -3.48 -17.83 -5.07
C GLU A 164 -4.92 -17.38 -4.83
N PHE A 165 -5.77 -17.45 -5.85
CA PHE A 165 -7.20 -17.14 -5.77
C PHE A 165 -8.10 -18.34 -5.46
N ALA A 166 -7.57 -19.57 -5.53
CA ALA A 166 -8.30 -20.82 -5.36
C ALA A 166 -8.35 -21.26 -3.89
#